data_AF-A0AAN8X9Y4-F1
#
_entry.id   AF-A0AAN8X9Y4-F1
#
_cell.length_a   1.000
_cell.length_b   1.000
_cell.length_c   1.000
_cell.angle_alpha   90.00
_cell.angle_beta   90.00
_cell.angle_gamma   90.00
#
_symmetry.space_group_name_H-M   'P 1'
#
loop_
_entity.id
_entity.type
_entity.pdbx_description
1 polymer ?
#
loop_
_entity_poly.entity_id
_entity_poly.type
_entity_poly.pdbx_seq_one_letter_code
_entity_poly.pdbx_strand_id
1 'polypeptide(L)'
;MLCWVAGLCIGLLPMLGWHVEQMGDCYFVEVMDYDYLVFIYFCTIVGPGLLMAFFYAHIYKVVIKQRFYIFIIIIIIIIIIIIIIIIIIIIIIIIIIIIIIIIIIIIIIIIIIIIIIIIIDRPSHNCH
;
A
#
# COMPACT_ATOMS: atom_id res chain seq x y z
N MET A 1 -29.99 -17.54 -10.27
CA MET A 1 -31.06 -18.26 -11.02
C MET A 1 -31.78 -17.37 -12.02
N LEU A 2 -32.16 -16.12 -11.67
CA LEU A 2 -32.86 -15.22 -12.62
C LEU A 2 -32.12 -14.97 -13.95
N CYS A 3 -30.79 -14.80 -13.96
CA CYS A 3 -30.04 -14.57 -15.20
C CYS A 3 -30.09 -15.78 -16.16
N TRP A 4 -30.16 -16.99 -15.61
CA TRP A 4 -30.28 -18.21 -16.41
C TRP A 4 -31.67 -18.33 -17.04
N VAL A 5 -32.72 -18.05 -16.26
CA VAL A 5 -34.10 -18.05 -16.77
C VAL A 5 -34.27 -16.94 -17.81
N ALA A 6 -33.79 -15.73 -17.54
CA ALA A 6 -33.85 -14.62 -18.50
C ALA A 6 -33.07 -14.92 -19.78
N GLY A 7 -31.86 -15.50 -19.67
CA GLY A 7 -31.07 -15.91 -20.83
C GLY A 7 -31.77 -16.99 -21.66
N LEU A 8 -32.42 -17.97 -21.02
CA LEU A 8 -33.24 -18.97 -21.71
C LEU A 8 -34.46 -18.35 -22.38
N CYS A 9 -35.20 -17.46 -21.70
CA CYS A 9 -36.35 -16.78 -22.28
C CYS A 9 -35.97 -15.96 -23.50
N ILE A 10 -34.90 -15.16 -23.41
CA ILE A 10 -34.42 -14.32 -24.52
C ILE A 10 -33.88 -15.20 -25.66
N GLY A 11 -33.18 -16.29 -25.36
CA GLY A 11 -32.63 -17.19 -26.38
C GLY A 11 -33.65 -18.09 -27.09
N LEU A 12 -34.79 -18.40 -26.45
CA LEU A 12 -35.86 -19.20 -27.07
C LEU A 12 -36.87 -18.37 -27.86
N LEU A 13 -36.82 -17.03 -27.80
CA LEU A 13 -37.75 -16.15 -28.52
C LEU A 13 -37.86 -16.43 -30.04
N PRO A 14 -36.77 -16.71 -30.77
CA PRO A 14 -36.84 -17.04 -32.20
C PRO A 14 -37.61 -18.34 -32.46
N MET A 15 -37.50 -19.32 -31.55
CA MET A 15 -38.25 -20.57 -31.62
C MET A 15 -39.75 -20.39 -31.35
N LEU A 16 -40.15 -19.26 -30.75
CA LEU A 16 -41.56 -18.90 -30.50
C LEU A 16 -42.19 -18.13 -31.66
N GLY A 17 -41.50 -17.99 -32.80
CA GLY A 17 -42.05 -17.43 -34.04
C GLY A 17 -41.43 -16.09 -34.47
N TRP A 18 -40.40 -15.59 -33.78
CA TRP A 18 -39.65 -14.41 -34.23
C TRP A 18 -38.45 -14.83 -35.09
N HIS A 19 -38.75 -15.52 -36.20
CA HIS A 19 -37.77 -15.95 -37.18
C HIS A 19 -38.25 -15.60 -38.59
N VAL A 20 -37.33 -15.55 -39.55
CA VAL A 20 -37.67 -15.39 -40.96
C VAL A 20 -37.86 -16.79 -41.54
N GLU A 21 -38.96 -17.03 -42.26
CA GLU A 21 -39.16 -18.29 -42.99
C GLU A 21 -38.32 -18.26 -44.27
N GLN A 22 -37.35 -19.17 -44.37
CA GLN A 22 -36.49 -19.26 -45.55
C GLN A 22 -36.39 -20.69 -46.07
N MET A 23 -36.48 -20.84 -47.39
CA MET A 23 -36.23 -22.09 -48.11
C MET A 23 -34.89 -21.97 -48.83
N GLY A 24 -33.80 -22.34 -48.16
CA GLY A 24 -32.43 -22.17 -48.66
C GLY A 24 -31.36 -22.72 -47.71
N ASP A 25 -30.11 -22.32 -47.92
CA ASP A 25 -28.96 -22.75 -47.12
C ASP A 25 -29.07 -22.31 -45.65
N CYS A 26 -28.50 -23.10 -44.73
CA CYS A 26 -28.62 -22.85 -43.29
C CYS A 26 -27.58 -21.83 -42.81
N TYR A 27 -27.83 -20.55 -43.08
CA TYR A 27 -27.06 -19.44 -42.51
C TYR A 27 -27.83 -18.75 -41.38
N PHE A 28 -27.13 -18.41 -40.30
CA PHE A 28 -27.72 -17.80 -39.10
C PHE A 28 -28.44 -16.47 -39.39
N VAL A 29 -27.86 -15.64 -40.26
CA VAL A 29 -28.39 -14.31 -40.62
C VAL A 29 -29.61 -14.39 -41.55
N GLU A 30 -29.79 -15.54 -42.17
CA GLU A 30 -30.87 -15.84 -43.10
C GLU A 30 -32.13 -16.31 -42.35
N VAL A 31 -31.96 -17.13 -41.32
CA VAL A 31 -33.07 -17.64 -40.49
C VAL A 31 -33.49 -16.65 -39.39
N MET A 32 -32.59 -15.79 -38.93
CA MET A 32 -32.82 -14.89 -37.80
C MET A 32 -33.16 -13.48 -38.26
N ASP A 33 -34.22 -12.89 -37.69
CA ASP A 33 -34.63 -11.52 -37.99
C ASP A 33 -33.63 -10.49 -37.44
N TYR A 34 -33.22 -9.53 -38.26
CA TYR A 34 -32.32 -8.44 -37.87
C TYR A 34 -32.90 -7.58 -36.75
N ASP A 35 -34.22 -7.36 -36.70
CA ASP A 35 -34.86 -6.56 -35.66
C ASP A 35 -34.71 -7.24 -34.28
N TYR A 36 -34.76 -8.58 -34.24
CA TYR A 36 -34.50 -9.35 -33.03
C TYR A 36 -33.03 -9.27 -32.60
N LEU A 37 -32.07 -9.35 -33.54
CA LEU A 37 -30.65 -9.19 -33.22
C LEU A 37 -30.35 -7.82 -32.62
N VAL A 38 -30.92 -6.76 -33.20
CA VAL A 38 -30.75 -5.38 -32.71
C VAL A 38 -31.35 -5.23 -31.31
N PHE A 39 -32.53 -5.79 -31.07
CA PHE A 39 -33.15 -5.79 -29.74
C PHE A 39 -32.26 -6.47 -28.69
N ILE A 40 -31.73 -7.66 -28.98
CA ILE A 40 -30.82 -8.36 -28.07
C ILE A 40 -29.55 -7.56 -27.83
N TYR A 41 -28.96 -6.98 -28.87
CA TYR A 41 -27.77 -6.16 -28.75
C TYR A 41 -27.99 -5.02 -27.75
N PHE A 42 -29.10 -4.28 -27.87
CA PHE A 42 -29.40 -3.20 -26.93
C PHE A 42 -29.73 -3.70 -25.51
N CYS A 43 -30.60 -4.70 -25.39
CA CYS A 43 -31.05 -5.17 -24.08
C CYS A 43 -29.99 -5.93 -23.28
N THR A 44 -29.16 -6.75 -23.94
CA THR A 44 -28.26 -7.71 -23.27
C THR A 44 -26.79 -7.34 -23.34
N ILE A 45 -26.39 -6.41 -24.22
CA ILE A 45 -25.00 -5.99 -24.35
C ILE A 45 -24.89 -4.52 -23.93
N VAL A 46 -25.63 -3.62 -24.57
CA VAL A 46 -25.53 -2.18 -24.29
C VAL A 46 -26.11 -1.82 -22.92
N GLY A 47 -27.31 -2.31 -22.60
CA GLY A 47 -27.99 -2.08 -21.33
C GLY A 47 -27.14 -2.43 -20.10
N PRO A 48 -26.71 -3.71 -19.93
CA PRO A 48 -25.84 -4.07 -18.82
C PRO A 48 -24.46 -3.43 -18.91
N GLY A 49 -23.94 -3.17 -20.11
CA GLY A 49 -22.67 -2.46 -20.31
C GLY A 49 -22.68 -1.05 -19.70
N LEU A 50 -23.72 -0.27 -19.97
CA LEU A 50 -23.90 1.07 -19.40
C LEU A 50 -24.13 1.04 -17.90
N LEU A 51 -24.92 0.08 -17.41
CA LEU A 51 -25.16 -0.11 -15.99
C LEU A 51 -23.84 -0.42 -15.24
N MET A 52 -23.04 -1.33 -15.77
CA MET A 52 -21.73 -1.65 -15.22
C MET A 52 -20.79 -0.45 -15.25
N ALA A 53 -20.77 0.31 -16.35
CA ALA A 53 -19.96 1.52 -16.45
C ALA A 53 -20.34 2.56 -15.37
N PHE A 54 -21.63 2.77 -15.11
CA PHE A 54 -22.10 3.66 -14.06
C PHE A 54 -21.65 3.20 -12.67
N PHE A 55 -21.86 1.93 -12.33
CA PHE A 55 -21.44 1.39 -11.04
C PHE A 55 -19.92 1.42 -10.87
N TYR A 56 -19.16 1.08 -11.90
CA TYR A 56 -17.69 1.17 -11.84
C TYR A 56 -17.20 2.60 -11.68
N ALA A 57 -17.80 3.58 -12.35
CA ALA A 57 -17.46 4.98 -12.15
C ALA A 57 -17.72 5.43 -10.70
N HIS A 58 -18.82 5.00 -10.10
CA HIS A 58 -19.12 5.27 -8.70
C HIS A 58 -18.09 4.63 -7.75
N ILE A 59 -17.76 3.35 -7.93
CA ILE A 59 -16.77 2.64 -7.12
C ILE A 59 -15.39 3.29 -7.24
N TYR A 60 -14.98 3.63 -8.46
CA TYR A 60 -13.66 4.20 -8.73
C TYR A 60 -13.44 5.54 -8.01
N LYS A 61 -14.48 6.39 -7.93
CA LYS A 61 -14.43 7.64 -7.15
C LYS A 61 -14.11 7.39 -5.67
N VAL A 62 -14.75 6.39 -5.08
CA VAL A 62 -14.53 6.03 -3.66
C VAL A 62 -13.12 5.44 -3.46
N VAL A 63 -12.69 4.56 -4.36
CA VAL A 63 -11.35 3.92 -4.30
C VAL A 63 -10.23 4.94 -4.40
N ILE A 64 -10.31 5.92 -5.31
CA ILE A 64 -9.30 6.99 -5.41
C ILE A 64 -9.19 7.76 -4.09
N LYS A 65 -10.34 8.13 -3.50
CA LYS A 65 -10.36 8.85 -2.23
C LYS A 65 -9.70 8.03 -1.12
N GLN A 66 -10.04 6.75 -1.01
CA GLN A 66 -9.43 5.84 -0.03
C GLN A 66 -7.91 5.68 -0.22
N ARG A 67 -7.43 5.54 -1.47
CA ARG A 67 -5.99 5.41 -1.75
C ARG A 67 -5.18 6.64 -1.32
N PHE A 68 -5.72 7.85 -1.48
CA PHE A 68 -5.04 9.07 -1.06
C PHE A 68 -4.85 9.13 0.47
N TYR A 69 -5.89 8.77 1.24
CA TYR A 69 -5.77 8.71 2.71
C TYR A 69 -4.77 7.66 3.17
N ILE A 70 -4.80 6.45 2.57
CA ILE A 70 -3.84 5.39 2.94
C ILE A 70 -2.40 5.84 2.69
N PHE A 71 -2.16 6.51 1.56
CA PHE A 71 -0.84 6.98 1.17
C PHE A 71 -0.33 8.07 2.14
N ILE A 72 -1.18 9.03 2.50
CA ILE A 72 -0.85 10.06 3.50
C ILE A 72 -0.52 9.43 4.85
N ILE A 73 -1.34 8.48 5.32
CA ILE A 73 -1.11 7.80 6.60
C ILE A 73 0.24 7.08 6.59
N ILE A 74 0.57 6.37 5.50
CA ILE A 74 1.85 5.69 5.35
C ILE A 74 3.02 6.69 5.41
N ILE A 75 2.92 7.82 4.71
CA ILE A 75 3.95 8.87 4.75
C ILE A 75 4.12 9.41 6.18
N ILE A 76 3.02 9.71 6.88
CA ILE A 76 3.06 10.22 8.26
C ILE A 76 3.74 9.20 9.18
N ILE A 77 3.40 7.91 9.07
CA ILE A 77 4.02 6.83 9.84
C ILE A 77 5.52 6.77 9.56
N ILE A 78 5.94 6.83 8.29
CA ILE A 78 7.35 6.81 7.90
C ILE A 78 8.09 8.00 8.53
N ILE A 79 7.52 9.21 8.46
CA ILE A 79 8.11 10.41 9.05
C ILE A 79 8.27 10.25 10.57
N ILE A 80 7.25 9.74 11.26
CA ILE A 80 7.31 9.50 12.71
C ILE A 80 8.42 8.50 13.05
N ILE A 81 8.54 7.40 12.30
CA ILE A 81 9.58 6.40 12.49
C ILE A 81 10.98 7.02 12.31
N ILE A 82 11.17 7.83 11.26
CA ILE A 82 12.45 8.52 11.01
C ILE A 82 12.80 9.46 12.18
N ILE A 83 11.83 10.24 12.68
CA ILE A 83 12.03 11.13 13.82
C ILE A 83 12.45 10.34 15.07
N ILE A 84 11.78 9.23 15.36
CA ILE A 84 12.11 8.36 16.50
C ILE A 84 13.54 7.83 16.37
N ILE A 85 13.94 7.36 15.18
CA ILE A 85 15.30 6.88 14.92
C ILE A 85 16.34 7.97 15.17
N ILE A 86 16.08 9.19 14.66
CA ILE A 86 16.98 10.34 14.87
C ILE A 86 17.14 10.65 16.36
N ILE A 87 16.04 10.65 17.12
CA ILE A 87 16.06 10.90 18.57
C ILE A 87 16.90 9.83 19.28
N ILE A 88 16.71 8.55 18.93
CA ILE A 88 17.50 7.44 19.51
C ILE A 88 18.99 7.62 19.23
N ILE A 89 19.36 7.96 17.99
CA ILE A 89 20.76 8.21 17.61
C ILE A 89 21.36 9.36 18.44
N ILE A 90 20.62 10.46 18.59
CA ILE A 90 21.07 11.61 19.40
C ILE A 90 21.30 11.20 20.85
N ILE A 91 20.38 10.44 21.45
CA ILE A 91 20.50 9.93 22.82
C ILE A 91 21.75 9.05 22.96
N ILE A 92 21.99 8.14 22.01
CA ILE A 92 23.17 7.27 22.02
C ILE A 92 24.45 8.11 21.95
N ILE A 93 24.52 9.11 21.07
CA ILE A 93 25.68 10.01 20.97
C ILE A 93 25.93 10.74 22.28
N ILE A 94 24.88 11.27 22.91
CA ILE A 94 24.99 11.96 24.21
C ILE A 94 25.55 11.02 25.28
N ILE A 95 25.03 9.79 25.36
CA ILE A 95 25.51 8.78 26.31
C ILE A 95 27.00 8.47 26.08
N ILE A 96 27.41 8.28 24.83
CA ILE A 96 28.82 8.03 24.48
C ILE A 96 29.71 9.19 24.93
N ILE A 97 29.30 10.43 24.66
CA ILE A 97 30.04 11.63 25.08
C ILE A 97 30.20 11.67 26.60
N ILE A 98 29.12 11.41 27.35
CA ILE A 98 29.14 11.37 28.83
C ILE A 98 30.13 10.31 29.32
N ILE A 99 30.09 9.10 28.75
CA ILE A 99 31.02 8.01 29.11
C ILE A 99 32.47 8.42 28.86
N ILE A 100 32.77 9.03 27.70
CA ILE A 100 34.11 9.50 27.36
C ILE A 100 34.60 10.53 28.39
N ILE A 101 33.76 11.51 28.74
CA ILE A 101 34.08 12.54 29.73
C ILE A 101 34.40 11.90 31.08
N ILE A 102 33.58 10.95 31.54
CA ILE A 102 33.81 10.23 32.82
C ILE A 102 35.15 9.50 32.79
N ILE A 103 35.46 8.79 31.70
CA ILE A 103 36.74 8.07 31.55
C ILE A 103 37.92 9.04 31.62
N ILE A 104 37.84 10.18 30.93
CA ILE A 104 38.90 11.21 30.95
C ILE A 104 39.11 11.74 32.39
N ILE A 105 38.03 12.04 33.11
CA ILE A 105 38.10 12.51 34.50
C ILE A 105 38.78 11.47 35.39
N ILE A 106 38.39 10.19 35.28
CA ILE A 106 39.00 9.10 36.05
C ILE A 106 40.51 8.98 35.75
N ILE A 107 40.92 9.05 34.49
CA ILE A 107 42.33 8.99 34.09
C ILE A 107 43.11 10.15 34.70
N ILE A 108 42.58 11.37 34.64
CA ILE A 108 43.21 12.56 35.24
C ILE A 108 43.40 12.38 36.75
N ILE A 109 42.36 11.91 37.46
CA ILE A 109 42.43 11.65 38.90
C ILE A 109 43.51 10.62 39.23
N ILE A 110 43.57 9.52 38.49
CA ILE A 110 44.60 8.47 38.69
C ILE A 110 46.01 9.04 38.48
N ILE A 111 46.22 9.83 37.42
CA ILE A 111 47.52 10.47 37.15
C ILE A 111 47.92 11.40 38.30
N ILE A 112 47.00 12.23 38.80
CA ILE A 112 47.25 13.13 39.92
C ILE A 112 47.64 12.34 41.18
N ILE A 113 46.92 11.27 41.50
CA ILE A 113 47.22 10.41 42.65
C ILE A 113 48.62 9.79 42.52
N ILE A 114 48.98 9.26 41.34
CA ILE A 114 50.30 8.69 41.09
C ILE A 114 51.40 9.75 41.29
N ILE A 115 51.22 10.96 40.76
CA ILE A 115 52.19 12.05 40.92
C ILE A 115 52.35 12.40 42.41
N ILE A 116 51.27 12.50 43.17
CA ILE A 116 51.31 12.78 44.61
C ILE A 116 52.09 11.68 45.35
N ILE A 117 51.82 10.40 45.05
CA ILE A 117 52.53 9.27 45.66
C ILE A 117 54.03 9.34 45.36
N ILE A 118 54.43 9.60 44.11
CA ILE A 118 55.84 9.73 43.72
C ILE A 118 56.54 10.90 44.44
N ILE A 119 55.83 12.02 44.64
CA ILE A 119 56.36 13.18 45.37
C ILE A 119 56.56 12.85 46.86
N ILE A 120 55.62 12.15 47.49
CA ILE A 120 55.68 11.77 48.90
C ILE A 120 56.75 10.70 49.15
N ASP A 121 56.87 9.72 48.25
CA ASP A 121 57.82 8.60 48.37
C ASP A 121 59.26 8.99 48.02
N ARG A 122 59.53 10.24 47.61
CA ARG A 122 60.91 10.73 47.37
C ARG A 122 61.72 10.60 48.67
N PRO A 123 62.65 9.63 48.80
CA PRO A 123 63.36 9.42 50.04
C PRO A 123 64.34 10.58 50.28
N SER A 124 64.47 11.03 51.52
CA SER A 124 65.50 12.00 51.94
C SER A 124 66.89 11.34 51.95
N HIS A 125 67.35 10.84 50.80
CA HIS A 125 68.76 10.48 50.62
C HIS A 125 69.56 11.78 50.43
N ASN A 126 69.83 12.46 51.55
CA ASN A 126 70.92 13.41 51.76
C ASN A 126 70.91 13.84 53.24
N CYS A 127 71.24 12.91 54.13
CA CYS A 127 71.73 13.20 55.48
C CYS A 127 72.78 12.13 55.85
N HIS A 128 73.94 12.22 55.22
CA HIS A 128 75.28 11.99 55.81
C HIS A 128 76.36 12.29 54.77
#